data_AF-A0A8J7PMD4-F1
#
_entry.id   AF-A0A8J7PMD4-F1
#
_cell.length_a   1.000
_cell.length_b   1.000
_cell.length_c   1.000
_cell.angle_alpha   90.00
_cell.angle_beta   90.00
_cell.angle_gamma   90.00
#
_symmetry.space_group_name_H-M   'P 1'
#
loop_
_entity.id
_entity.type
_entity.pdbx_description
1 polymer ?
#
loop_
_entity_poly.entity_id
_entity_poly.type
_entity_poly.pdbx_seq_one_letter_code
_entity_poly.pdbx_strand_id
1 'polypeptide(L)'
;MIKLDGHTLSLEDVEKVSIDRDSVHLSEQAREQLSNSRKVVEEFLERREVVYGITTGFGKFKDVYIAPEAAEELQKNFLASHSCGVGAPFNEDIVRAITLLRANALAKGFSGIRTEVVELLVAMLNAGVHPVIPEQGSVGASGDLAPLSHLALVLTGEGEAFFRGERMPGALALEKAGLKPVVLKAKEGLALTNGTQVMSAVGTMTLLAAEKLAKIADIVGAVTLEAQMGSKKPFLACIHDVRPHPGQKASALNLMNLLEESEVMESHKDCPLVQDAYSLRCMPQVHGASRQAFKHAREVLSIEINSATDNPLVFAGAVISGGNFHGQPLALAMDYVGIALAELANISERRAERLVNPALSNGLPGFLTLEGGLNSGYMIAQYTAAALVSENKVLAHPASVDSIPTSANQEDHVSMGTIAARKAKTILDNLRRVLAIELLIACQALDLRTGRVEKEDIDQGSSPRTQIDHKPKEWDSKGFVPGCKLKNRLKAGVGVEAAHSHVRKYVDFLMKDRQVSLDIEKVEKLLIDGSLLKAVEDEIGPLN
;
A
#
# COMPACT_ATOMS: atom_id res chain seq x y z
N MET A 1 -11.40 19.14 -8.40
CA MET A 1 -11.23 20.00 -7.21
C MET A 1 -12.06 19.43 -6.07
N ILE A 2 -11.40 18.88 -5.06
CA ILE A 2 -12.01 18.24 -3.89
C ILE A 2 -12.40 19.31 -2.85
N LYS A 3 -13.55 19.12 -2.20
CA LYS A 3 -14.09 20.01 -1.18
C LYS A 3 -13.83 19.41 0.21
N LEU A 4 -13.22 20.18 1.10
CA LEU A 4 -12.98 19.78 2.49
C LEU A 4 -14.07 20.36 3.40
N ASP A 5 -14.80 19.46 4.04
CA ASP A 5 -15.81 19.77 5.05
C ASP A 5 -15.58 19.05 6.39
N GLY A 6 -14.60 18.13 6.46
CA GLY A 6 -14.35 17.32 7.66
C GLY A 6 -15.29 16.13 7.84
N HIS A 7 -16.11 15.80 6.84
CA HIS A 7 -17.15 14.78 6.94
C HIS A 7 -17.23 13.82 5.75
N THR A 8 -16.98 14.30 4.52
CA THR A 8 -17.35 13.57 3.29
C THR A 8 -16.18 13.13 2.44
N LEU A 9 -14.94 13.26 2.93
CA LEU A 9 -13.76 12.83 2.19
C LEU A 9 -13.78 11.31 2.01
N SER A 10 -13.65 10.83 0.76
CA SER A 10 -13.49 9.40 0.47
C SER A 10 -12.00 9.01 0.45
N LEU A 11 -11.70 7.71 0.57
CA LEU A 11 -10.32 7.23 0.41
C LEU A 11 -9.82 7.50 -1.02
N GLU A 12 -10.69 7.38 -2.01
CA GLU A 12 -10.38 7.66 -3.41
C GLU A 12 -10.03 9.14 -3.62
N ASP A 13 -10.65 10.06 -2.89
CA ASP A 13 -10.27 11.48 -2.95
C ASP A 13 -8.88 11.72 -2.34
N VAL A 14 -8.46 10.92 -1.35
CA VAL A 14 -7.07 10.94 -0.85
C VAL A 14 -6.10 10.54 -1.95
N GLU A 15 -6.40 9.49 -2.72
CA GLU A 15 -5.58 9.08 -3.87
C GLU A 15 -5.55 10.17 -4.96
N LYS A 16 -6.70 10.72 -5.37
CA LYS A 16 -6.75 11.80 -6.39
C LYS A 16 -5.91 13.00 -5.99
N VAL A 17 -5.97 13.42 -4.73
CA VAL A 17 -5.18 14.55 -4.27
C VAL A 17 -3.70 14.18 -4.16
N SER A 18 -3.39 12.99 -3.65
CA SER A 18 -2.00 12.60 -3.36
C SER A 18 -1.22 12.23 -4.62
N ILE A 19 -1.84 11.49 -5.54
CA ILE A 19 -1.24 10.97 -6.78
C ILE A 19 -1.60 11.83 -7.99
N ASP A 20 -2.89 12.03 -8.25
CA ASP A 20 -3.36 12.76 -9.45
C ASP A 20 -3.22 14.29 -9.31
N ARG A 21 -2.82 14.76 -8.12
CA ARG A 21 -2.59 16.16 -7.76
C ARG A 21 -3.83 17.04 -7.90
N ASP A 22 -5.02 16.45 -7.69
CA ASP A 22 -6.26 17.20 -7.67
C ASP A 22 -6.23 18.34 -6.64
N SER A 23 -6.68 19.52 -7.04
CA SER A 23 -6.72 20.69 -6.16
C SER A 23 -7.79 20.56 -5.08
N VAL A 24 -7.57 21.18 -3.92
CA VAL A 24 -8.50 21.14 -2.79
C VAL A 24 -8.90 22.54 -2.32
N HIS A 25 -10.06 22.67 -1.70
CA HIS A 25 -10.51 23.91 -1.06
C HIS A 25 -11.35 23.63 0.19
N LEU A 26 -11.32 24.55 1.16
CA LEU A 26 -12.26 24.52 2.28
C LEU A 26 -13.66 24.91 1.81
N SER A 27 -14.66 24.22 2.35
CA SER A 27 -16.06 24.60 2.21
C SER A 27 -16.41 25.81 3.05
N GLU A 28 -17.44 26.56 2.65
CA GLU A 28 -17.99 27.67 3.46
C GLU A 28 -18.47 27.18 4.84
N GLN A 29 -19.08 26.00 4.88
CA GLN A 29 -19.49 25.37 6.14
C GLN A 29 -18.28 25.10 7.05
N ALA A 30 -17.18 24.56 6.53
CA ALA A 30 -15.97 24.35 7.32
C ALA A 30 -15.39 25.67 7.84
N ARG A 31 -15.38 26.75 7.02
CA ARG A 31 -14.94 28.08 7.47
C ARG A 31 -15.79 28.60 8.62
N GLU A 32 -17.11 28.43 8.54
CA GLU A 32 -18.03 28.81 9.61
C GLU A 32 -17.78 27.99 10.90
N GLN A 33 -17.62 26.68 10.79
CA GLN A 33 -17.32 25.81 11.93
C GLN A 33 -15.98 26.16 12.60
N LEU A 34 -14.94 26.41 11.80
CA LEU A 34 -13.64 26.88 12.28
C LEU A 34 -13.78 28.19 13.06
N SER A 35 -14.46 29.18 12.47
CA SER A 35 -14.73 30.49 13.10
C SER A 35 -15.48 30.35 14.43
N ASN A 36 -16.53 29.53 14.47
CA ASN A 36 -17.32 29.31 15.68
C ASN A 36 -16.50 28.62 16.78
N SER A 37 -15.72 27.60 16.43
CA SER A 37 -14.83 26.93 17.39
C SER A 37 -13.75 27.86 17.92
N ARG A 38 -13.27 28.78 17.08
CA ARG A 38 -12.23 29.75 17.46
C ARG A 38 -12.76 30.77 18.46
N LYS A 39 -13.99 31.28 18.27
CA LYS A 39 -14.65 32.20 19.21
C LYS A 39 -14.74 31.60 20.62
N VAL A 40 -15.05 30.31 20.73
CA VAL A 40 -15.08 29.63 22.03
C VAL A 40 -13.70 29.66 22.69
N VAL A 41 -12.62 29.37 21.96
CA VAL A 41 -11.25 29.46 22.54
C VAL A 41 -10.94 30.87 23.02
N GLU A 42 -11.34 31.89 22.27
CA GLU A 42 -11.13 33.30 22.62
C GLU A 42 -11.91 33.70 23.87
N GLU A 43 -13.18 33.28 24.01
CA GLU A 43 -13.97 33.50 25.23
C GLU A 43 -13.31 32.89 26.48
N PHE A 44 -12.75 31.68 26.38
CA PHE A 44 -12.06 31.03 27.50
C PHE A 44 -10.75 31.73 27.87
N LEU A 45 -10.02 32.24 26.87
CA LEU A 45 -8.81 33.04 27.09
C LEU A 45 -9.14 34.37 27.80
N GLU A 46 -10.20 35.05 27.39
CA GLU A 46 -10.67 36.29 28.03
C GLU A 46 -11.06 36.08 29.50
N ARG A 47 -11.71 34.95 29.81
CA ARG A 47 -12.10 34.57 31.17
C ARG A 47 -10.94 34.06 32.03
N ARG A 48 -9.74 33.89 31.46
CA ARG A 48 -8.55 33.33 32.11
C ARG A 48 -8.79 31.95 32.74
N GLU A 49 -9.64 31.15 32.11
CA GLU A 49 -9.91 29.78 32.57
C GLU A 49 -8.69 28.88 32.35
N VAL A 50 -8.47 27.92 33.26
CA VAL A 50 -7.38 26.95 33.16
C VAL A 50 -7.83 25.80 32.26
N VAL A 51 -7.28 25.73 31.06
CA VAL A 51 -7.64 24.75 30.02
C VAL A 51 -6.38 24.10 29.44
N TYR A 52 -6.39 22.76 29.37
CA TYR A 52 -5.28 21.96 28.86
C TYR A 52 -4.83 22.40 27.46
N GLY A 53 -3.54 22.70 27.28
CA GLY A 53 -2.95 23.07 25.99
C GLY A 53 -3.42 24.42 25.40
N ILE A 54 -4.23 25.18 26.14
CA ILE A 54 -4.64 26.56 25.79
C ILE A 54 -3.97 27.56 26.73
N THR A 55 -4.18 27.42 28.04
CA THR A 55 -3.61 28.29 29.10
C THR A 55 -2.67 27.52 30.03
N THR A 56 -2.28 26.31 29.65
CA THR A 56 -1.40 25.42 30.41
C THR A 56 -0.33 24.77 29.53
N GLY A 57 0.68 24.15 30.15
CA GLY A 57 1.67 23.33 29.46
C GLY A 57 1.12 22.00 28.92
N PHE A 58 1.99 21.18 28.32
CA PHE A 58 1.63 19.92 27.66
C PHE A 58 2.08 18.69 28.45
N GLY A 59 1.36 17.56 28.29
CA GLY A 59 1.73 16.27 28.90
C GLY A 59 1.89 16.37 30.42
N LYS A 60 3.09 16.09 30.94
CA LYS A 60 3.40 16.17 32.38
C LYS A 60 3.25 17.59 32.95
N PHE A 61 3.35 18.62 32.12
CA PHE A 61 3.24 20.03 32.52
C PHE A 61 1.81 20.59 32.40
N LYS A 62 0.80 19.72 32.29
CA LYS A 62 -0.63 20.11 32.19
C LYS A 62 -1.14 20.98 33.35
N ASP A 63 -0.48 20.91 34.51
CA ASP A 63 -0.87 21.67 35.72
C ASP A 63 -0.12 23.02 35.83
N VAL A 64 0.74 23.38 34.86
CA VAL A 64 1.50 24.63 34.85
C VAL A 64 0.74 25.68 34.05
N TYR A 65 0.31 26.76 34.71
CA TYR A 65 -0.34 27.90 34.05
C TYR A 65 0.63 28.69 33.17
N ILE A 66 0.14 29.13 32.00
CA ILE A 66 0.89 29.92 31.03
C ILE A 66 0.19 31.28 30.87
N ALA A 67 0.97 32.35 31.08
CA ALA A 67 0.48 33.71 30.89
C ALA A 67 0.16 33.97 29.40
N PRO A 68 -0.88 34.76 29.08
CA PRO A 68 -1.28 35.04 27.70
C PRO A 68 -0.14 35.56 26.81
N GLU A 69 0.78 36.35 27.37
CA GLU A 69 1.92 36.95 26.67
C GLU A 69 2.95 35.89 26.22
N ALA A 70 3.00 34.74 26.90
CA ALA A 70 3.89 33.64 26.57
C ALA A 70 3.25 32.62 25.61
N ALA A 71 1.99 32.80 25.20
CA ALA A 71 1.26 31.81 24.42
C ALA A 71 1.88 31.55 23.03
N GLU A 72 2.37 32.58 22.35
CA GLU A 72 3.05 32.44 21.05
C GLU A 72 4.40 31.73 21.17
N GLU A 73 5.21 32.15 22.14
CA GLU A 73 6.50 31.51 22.42
C GLU A 73 6.32 30.05 22.83
N LEU A 74 5.27 29.73 23.59
CA LEU A 74 4.90 28.36 23.93
C LEU A 74 4.63 27.52 22.66
N GLN A 75 3.86 28.03 21.69
CA GLN A 75 3.60 27.27 20.45
C GLN A 75 4.89 27.03 19.67
N LYS A 76 5.77 28.03 19.58
CA LYS A 76 7.05 27.92 18.89
C LYS A 76 7.95 26.87 19.56
N ASN A 77 8.11 26.97 20.89
CA ASN A 77 8.93 26.04 21.66
C ASN A 77 8.35 24.61 21.60
N PHE A 78 7.03 24.48 21.58
CA PHE A 78 6.35 23.21 21.41
C PHE A 78 6.72 22.56 20.07
N LEU A 79 6.55 23.26 18.95
CA LEU A 79 6.92 22.71 17.64
C LEU A 79 8.40 22.34 17.55
N ALA A 80 9.29 23.23 18.00
CA ALA A 80 10.73 22.97 17.96
C ALA A 80 11.13 21.72 18.76
N SER A 81 10.62 21.59 20.00
CA SER A 81 10.94 20.45 20.87
C SER A 81 10.30 19.12 20.42
N HIS A 82 9.14 19.18 19.79
CA HIS A 82 8.41 17.99 19.35
C HIS A 82 8.82 17.54 17.94
N SER A 83 9.55 18.35 17.18
CA SER A 83 10.09 17.99 15.86
C SER A 83 11.32 17.08 15.95
N CYS A 84 11.19 15.99 16.70
CA CYS A 84 12.24 15.01 17.00
C CYS A 84 12.14 13.74 16.13
N GLY A 85 11.35 13.78 15.05
CA GLY A 85 11.26 12.68 14.08
C GLY A 85 12.62 12.38 13.41
N VAL A 86 12.87 11.10 13.11
CA VAL A 86 14.12 10.60 12.52
C VAL A 86 13.85 9.59 11.40
N GLY A 87 14.92 9.15 10.72
CA GLY A 87 14.86 8.18 9.63
C GLY A 87 14.71 8.84 8.26
N ALA A 88 14.36 8.03 7.25
CA ALA A 88 14.09 8.54 5.91
C ALA A 88 12.88 9.49 5.94
N PRO A 89 12.82 10.50 5.05
CA PRO A 89 11.61 11.28 4.86
C PRO A 89 10.55 10.47 4.12
N PHE A 90 9.27 10.69 4.45
CA PHE A 90 8.17 10.19 3.65
C PHE A 90 8.23 10.74 2.21
N ASN A 91 7.85 9.91 1.25
CA ASN A 91 7.70 10.32 -0.14
C ASN A 91 6.59 11.38 -0.32
N GLU A 92 6.69 12.15 -1.41
CA GLU A 92 5.79 13.25 -1.74
C GLU A 92 4.31 12.87 -1.61
N ASP A 93 3.89 11.74 -2.19
CA ASP A 93 2.50 11.29 -2.19
C ASP A 93 1.97 11.09 -0.76
N ILE A 94 2.79 10.54 0.15
CA ILE A 94 2.41 10.37 1.55
C ILE A 94 2.34 11.72 2.26
N VAL A 95 3.30 12.63 2.01
CA VAL A 95 3.26 13.99 2.60
C VAL A 95 2.01 14.76 2.14
N ARG A 96 1.60 14.60 0.88
CA ARG A 96 0.35 15.15 0.34
C ARG A 96 -0.87 14.59 1.09
N ALA A 97 -0.93 13.27 1.27
CA ALA A 97 -1.99 12.63 2.05
C ALA A 97 -2.02 13.11 3.51
N ILE A 98 -0.87 13.21 4.19
CA ILE A 98 -0.76 13.73 5.56
C ILE A 98 -1.33 15.16 5.64
N THR A 99 -0.92 16.02 4.72
CA THR A 99 -1.33 17.44 4.68
C THR A 99 -2.84 17.56 4.44
N LEU A 100 -3.37 16.78 3.49
CA LEU A 100 -4.80 16.70 3.19
C LEU A 100 -5.62 16.27 4.40
N LEU A 101 -5.24 15.15 5.01
CA LEU A 101 -5.98 14.58 6.13
C LEU A 101 -5.92 15.48 7.36
N ARG A 102 -4.81 16.21 7.57
CA ARG A 102 -4.73 17.20 8.64
C ARG A 102 -5.64 18.38 8.39
N ALA A 103 -5.66 18.90 7.17
CA ALA A 103 -6.60 19.95 6.79
C ALA A 103 -8.06 19.50 6.99
N ASN A 104 -8.42 18.27 6.57
CA ASN A 104 -9.78 17.75 6.71
C ASN A 104 -10.19 17.54 8.18
N ALA A 105 -9.30 16.98 9.01
CA ALA A 105 -9.57 16.80 10.44
C ALA A 105 -9.83 18.14 11.16
N LEU A 106 -9.06 19.18 10.81
CA LEU A 106 -9.24 20.53 11.34
C LEU A 106 -10.52 21.19 10.81
N ALA A 107 -10.84 20.99 9.53
CA ALA A 107 -12.03 21.52 8.87
C ALA A 107 -13.35 21.09 9.53
N LYS A 108 -13.32 19.99 10.31
CA LYS A 108 -14.46 19.53 11.11
C LYS A 108 -14.88 20.53 12.20
N GLY A 109 -13.98 21.44 12.60
CA GLY A 109 -14.32 22.59 13.46
C GLY A 109 -14.40 22.30 14.97
N PHE A 110 -13.67 21.29 15.47
CA PHE A 110 -13.61 21.01 16.91
C PHE A 110 -12.22 21.31 17.52
N SER A 111 -11.34 21.95 16.75
CA SER A 111 -9.95 22.19 17.15
C SER A 111 -9.66 23.61 17.66
N GLY A 112 -10.55 24.59 17.49
CA GLY A 112 -10.30 25.97 17.94
C GLY A 112 -9.13 26.67 17.23
N ILE A 113 -8.71 26.14 16.07
CA ILE A 113 -7.67 26.70 15.22
C ILE A 113 -8.27 27.78 14.32
N ARG A 114 -7.50 28.80 13.96
CA ARG A 114 -7.97 29.83 13.04
C ARG A 114 -8.06 29.32 11.60
N THR A 115 -9.00 29.90 10.84
CA THR A 115 -9.27 29.54 9.45
C THR A 115 -8.04 29.74 8.57
N GLU A 116 -7.30 30.85 8.72
CA GLU A 116 -6.13 31.15 7.88
C GLU A 116 -5.00 30.12 8.00
N VAL A 117 -4.91 29.40 9.13
CA VAL A 117 -3.89 28.35 9.32
C VAL A 117 -4.25 27.10 8.49
N VAL A 118 -5.54 26.74 8.49
CA VAL A 118 -6.04 25.61 7.67
C VAL A 118 -6.01 25.98 6.19
N GLU A 119 -6.29 27.23 5.83
CA GLU A 119 -6.15 27.73 4.46
C GLU A 119 -4.69 27.70 3.99
N LEU A 120 -3.71 27.97 4.84
CA LEU A 120 -2.30 27.83 4.49
C LEU A 120 -1.91 26.36 4.23
N LEU A 121 -2.40 25.39 5.03
CA LEU A 121 -2.21 23.96 4.74
C LEU A 121 -2.73 23.59 3.35
N VAL A 122 -3.95 24.03 3.02
CA VAL A 122 -4.57 23.82 1.71
C VAL A 122 -3.76 24.50 0.60
N ALA A 123 -3.29 25.73 0.83
CA ALA A 123 -2.49 26.46 -0.13
C ALA A 123 -1.13 25.80 -0.40
N MET A 124 -0.44 25.32 0.64
CA MET A 124 0.80 24.55 0.51
C MET A 124 0.60 23.29 -0.33
N LEU A 125 -0.46 22.52 -0.03
CA LEU A 125 -0.80 21.29 -0.75
C LEU A 125 -1.06 21.56 -2.25
N ASN A 126 -1.83 22.60 -2.55
CA ASN A 126 -2.14 23.02 -3.93
C ASN A 126 -0.91 23.59 -4.66
N ALA A 127 -0.05 24.33 -3.96
CA ALA A 127 1.14 24.93 -4.54
C ALA A 127 2.32 23.94 -4.72
N GLY A 128 2.23 22.76 -4.12
CA GLY A 128 3.29 21.75 -4.18
C GLY A 128 4.44 22.01 -3.20
N VAL A 129 4.15 22.63 -2.06
CA VAL A 129 5.09 22.76 -0.93
C VAL A 129 4.92 21.55 -0.03
N HIS A 130 5.94 20.70 0.03
CA HIS A 130 5.89 19.40 0.71
C HIS A 130 6.89 19.36 1.86
N PRO A 131 6.46 19.50 3.11
CA PRO A 131 7.35 19.44 4.26
C PRO A 131 8.20 18.16 4.29
N VAL A 132 9.44 18.26 4.75
CA VAL A 132 10.28 17.10 5.00
C VAL A 132 9.83 16.45 6.30
N ILE A 133 9.07 15.36 6.21
CA ILE A 133 8.52 14.64 7.37
C ILE A 133 9.25 13.30 7.54
N PRO A 134 10.05 13.10 8.60
CA PRO A 134 10.69 11.82 8.88
C PRO A 134 9.69 10.70 9.24
N GLU A 135 9.98 9.46 8.85
CA GLU A 135 9.09 8.31 9.02
C GLU A 135 8.99 7.77 10.45
N GLN A 136 9.95 8.08 11.33
CA GLN A 136 10.05 7.48 12.67
C GLN A 136 9.94 8.52 13.78
N GLY A 137 9.31 8.14 14.90
CA GLY A 137 9.20 8.98 16.10
C GLY A 137 7.80 9.02 16.72
N SER A 138 6.75 8.65 15.99
CA SER A 138 5.39 8.55 16.54
C SER A 138 5.18 7.22 17.28
N VAL A 139 4.54 7.30 18.45
CA VAL A 139 3.98 6.15 19.20
C VAL A 139 2.45 6.03 19.04
N GLY A 140 1.82 6.94 18.31
CA GLY A 140 0.41 6.89 17.94
C GLY A 140 -0.59 7.07 19.09
N ALA A 141 -0.28 7.89 20.10
CA ALA A 141 -1.03 7.91 21.36
C ALA A 141 -1.27 9.28 21.99
N SER A 142 -0.53 10.31 21.62
CA SER A 142 -0.94 11.72 21.78
C SER A 142 -1.02 12.36 20.38
N GLY A 143 -1.39 11.55 19.39
CA GLY A 143 -1.25 11.83 17.98
C GLY A 143 0.11 11.45 17.41
N ASP A 144 0.28 11.67 16.12
CA ASP A 144 1.51 11.54 15.36
C ASP A 144 2.42 12.76 15.58
N LEU A 145 2.66 13.10 16.85
CA LEU A 145 3.26 14.36 17.30
C LEU A 145 4.54 14.71 16.54
N ALA A 146 5.54 13.82 16.58
CA ALA A 146 6.84 14.08 16.00
C ALA A 146 6.77 14.38 14.49
N PRO A 147 6.18 13.52 13.64
CA PRO A 147 6.07 13.82 12.22
C PRO A 147 5.12 14.99 11.91
N LEU A 148 4.01 15.17 12.63
CA LEU A 148 3.13 16.33 12.39
C LEU A 148 3.74 17.66 12.86
N SER A 149 4.69 17.63 13.80
CA SER A 149 5.46 18.83 14.18
C SER A 149 6.36 19.29 13.04
N HIS A 150 6.97 18.37 12.28
CA HIS A 150 7.74 18.70 11.07
C HIS A 150 6.87 19.34 9.97
N LEU A 151 5.61 18.89 9.81
CA LEU A 151 4.63 19.59 8.96
C LEU A 151 4.36 21.01 9.47
N ALA A 152 4.13 21.16 10.77
CA ALA A 152 3.77 22.43 11.39
C ALA A 152 4.92 23.46 11.37
N LEU A 153 6.19 23.04 11.46
CA LEU A 153 7.35 23.94 11.33
C LEU A 153 7.33 24.72 10.01
N VAL A 154 6.98 24.06 8.90
CA VAL A 154 6.95 24.73 7.59
C VAL A 154 5.87 25.80 7.54
N LEU A 155 4.72 25.60 8.19
CA LEU A 155 3.67 26.63 8.29
C LEU A 155 4.16 27.91 8.97
N THR A 156 5.10 27.82 9.90
CA THR A 156 5.70 28.97 10.60
C THR A 156 6.94 29.52 9.91
N GLY A 157 7.31 28.97 8.74
CA GLY A 157 8.53 29.33 7.99
C GLY A 157 9.80 28.65 8.50
N GLU A 158 9.69 27.75 9.46
CA GLU A 158 10.79 26.94 9.99
C GLU A 158 10.90 25.59 9.24
N GLY A 159 11.83 24.74 9.66
CA GLY A 159 12.03 23.42 9.06
C GLY A 159 12.46 23.45 7.59
N GLU A 160 12.20 22.36 6.88
CA GLU A 160 12.55 22.17 5.48
C GLU A 160 11.36 21.63 4.70
N ALA A 161 11.30 21.96 3.40
CA ALA A 161 10.31 21.43 2.48
C ALA A 161 10.95 21.12 1.12
N PHE A 162 10.38 20.16 0.42
CA PHE A 162 10.55 20.01 -1.02
C PHE A 162 9.60 20.97 -1.74
N PHE A 163 10.13 21.72 -2.70
CA PHE A 163 9.35 22.52 -3.64
C PHE A 163 9.92 22.34 -5.03
N ARG A 164 9.08 21.88 -5.97
CA ARG A 164 9.49 21.56 -7.36
C ARG A 164 10.70 20.60 -7.44
N GLY A 165 10.73 19.60 -6.56
CA GLY A 165 11.77 18.57 -6.51
C GLY A 165 13.04 18.95 -5.73
N GLU A 166 13.17 20.20 -5.26
CA GLU A 166 14.33 20.67 -4.50
C GLU A 166 14.01 20.78 -3.00
N ARG A 167 14.86 20.18 -2.16
CA ARG A 167 14.80 20.38 -0.70
C ARG A 167 15.39 21.75 -0.35
N MET A 168 14.67 22.54 0.43
CA MET A 168 15.09 23.88 0.84
C MET A 168 14.47 24.28 2.19
N PRO A 169 14.95 25.38 2.83
CA PRO A 169 14.33 25.90 4.05
C PRO A 169 12.85 26.23 3.86
N GLY A 170 12.01 25.96 4.87
CA GLY A 170 10.56 26.13 4.80
C GLY A 170 10.13 27.54 4.41
N ALA A 171 10.73 28.58 5.01
CA ALA A 171 10.48 29.98 4.63
C ALA A 171 10.71 30.25 3.14
N LEU A 172 11.80 29.71 2.58
CA LEU A 172 12.15 29.91 1.17
C LEU A 172 11.17 29.16 0.26
N ALA A 173 10.72 27.97 0.64
CA ALA A 173 9.71 27.22 -0.10
C ALA A 173 8.37 27.97 -0.13
N LEU A 174 7.92 28.51 1.01
CA LEU A 174 6.71 29.33 1.09
C LEU A 174 6.82 30.60 0.23
N GLU A 175 7.94 31.33 0.34
CA GLU A 175 8.20 32.54 -0.44
C GLU A 175 8.15 32.25 -1.95
N LYS A 176 8.86 31.22 -2.42
CA LYS A 176 8.86 30.80 -3.83
C LYS A 176 7.49 30.34 -4.33
N ALA A 177 6.63 29.85 -3.43
CA ALA A 177 5.25 29.49 -3.72
C ALA A 177 4.27 30.68 -3.65
N GLY A 178 4.74 31.88 -3.27
CA GLY A 178 3.89 33.07 -3.07
C GLY A 178 3.05 33.00 -1.80
N LEU A 179 3.43 32.16 -0.84
CA LEU A 179 2.76 31.95 0.44
C LEU A 179 3.49 32.67 1.56
N LYS A 180 2.79 32.97 2.65
CA LYS A 180 3.36 33.62 3.84
C LYS A 180 3.23 32.71 5.05
N PRO A 181 4.26 32.62 5.90
CA PRO A 181 4.17 31.85 7.14
C PRO A 181 3.15 32.47 8.10
N VAL A 182 2.55 31.62 8.93
CA VAL A 182 1.66 32.03 10.03
C VAL A 182 2.42 32.14 11.35
N VAL A 183 1.95 33.04 12.22
CA VAL A 183 2.33 33.06 13.64
C VAL A 183 1.24 32.36 14.43
N LEU A 184 1.59 31.25 15.09
CA LEU A 184 0.62 30.43 15.83
C LEU A 184 0.18 31.11 17.12
N LYS A 185 -1.11 30.98 17.42
CA LYS A 185 -1.76 31.45 18.66
C LYS A 185 -2.05 30.26 19.58
N ALA A 186 -2.57 30.55 20.78
CA ALA A 186 -2.96 29.54 21.74
C ALA A 186 -3.77 28.39 21.10
N LYS A 187 -3.42 27.16 21.48
CA LYS A 187 -3.91 25.87 20.98
C LYS A 187 -3.44 25.44 19.58
N GLU A 188 -2.99 26.35 18.72
CA GLU A 188 -2.82 26.03 17.29
C GLU A 188 -1.67 25.07 16.99
N GLY A 189 -0.60 25.08 17.80
CA GLY A 189 0.47 24.10 17.70
C GLY A 189 0.06 22.70 18.18
N LEU A 190 -0.91 22.61 19.10
CA LEU A 190 -1.45 21.31 19.58
C LEU A 190 -2.56 20.76 18.69
N ALA A 191 -3.47 21.61 18.18
CA ALA A 191 -4.04 21.39 16.85
C ALA A 191 -2.88 21.23 15.84
N LEU A 192 -2.96 21.07 14.53
CA LEU A 192 -1.77 20.67 13.70
C LEU A 192 -1.05 19.34 14.10
N THR A 193 -0.56 19.14 15.32
CA THR A 193 0.28 18.01 15.74
C THR A 193 -0.47 16.86 16.41
N ASN A 194 -1.57 17.14 17.10
CA ASN A 194 -2.31 16.13 17.85
C ASN A 194 -3.39 15.48 16.97
N GLY A 195 -3.14 14.27 16.49
CA GLY A 195 -4.06 13.46 15.69
C GLY A 195 -3.37 12.32 14.95
N THR A 196 -4.14 11.49 14.26
CA THR A 196 -3.69 10.20 13.68
C THR A 196 -3.39 10.26 12.19
N GLN A 197 -3.13 11.46 11.66
CA GLN A 197 -3.11 11.69 10.21
C GLN A 197 -1.94 11.02 9.49
N VAL A 198 -0.82 10.73 10.16
CA VAL A 198 0.33 10.07 9.52
C VAL A 198 0.04 8.60 9.33
N MET A 199 -0.40 7.91 10.37
CA MET A 199 -0.82 6.51 10.24
C MET A 199 -2.05 6.36 9.33
N SER A 200 -2.98 7.32 9.34
CA SER A 200 -4.14 7.32 8.44
C SER A 200 -3.73 7.50 6.97
N ALA A 201 -2.79 8.39 6.68
CA ALA A 201 -2.27 8.63 5.33
C ALA A 201 -1.55 7.39 4.78
N VAL A 202 -0.59 6.85 5.55
CA VAL A 202 0.14 5.64 5.16
C VAL A 202 -0.82 4.46 5.02
N GLY A 203 -1.76 4.31 5.95
CA GLY A 203 -2.76 3.25 5.93
C GLY A 203 -3.69 3.32 4.71
N THR A 204 -4.20 4.51 4.39
CA THR A 204 -5.09 4.74 3.24
C THR A 204 -4.40 4.42 1.92
N MET A 205 -3.20 4.99 1.71
CA MET A 205 -2.43 4.75 0.48
C MET A 205 -2.02 3.28 0.34
N THR A 206 -1.70 2.61 1.45
CA THR A 206 -1.38 1.18 1.46
C THR A 206 -2.60 0.33 1.12
N LEU A 207 -3.77 0.63 1.69
CA LEU A 207 -5.01 -0.11 1.46
C LEU A 207 -5.48 -0.01 0.01
N LEU A 208 -5.49 1.19 -0.58
CA LEU A 208 -5.92 1.38 -1.97
C LEU A 208 -5.04 0.60 -2.95
N ALA A 209 -3.72 0.60 -2.71
CA ALA A 209 -2.80 -0.22 -3.47
C ALA A 209 -2.99 -1.72 -3.21
N ALA A 210 -3.31 -2.14 -1.98
CA ALA A 210 -3.58 -3.53 -1.62
C ALA A 210 -4.81 -4.09 -2.35
N GLU A 211 -5.88 -3.30 -2.48
CA GLU A 211 -7.09 -3.70 -3.19
C GLU A 211 -6.83 -3.88 -4.69
N LYS A 212 -6.04 -2.99 -5.32
CA LYS A 212 -5.58 -3.15 -6.69
C LYS A 212 -4.73 -4.41 -6.86
N LEU A 213 -3.79 -4.66 -5.93
CA LEU A 213 -2.96 -5.86 -5.94
C LEU A 213 -3.75 -7.15 -5.70
N ALA A 214 -4.89 -7.11 -4.99
CA ALA A 214 -5.74 -8.29 -4.80
C ALA A 214 -6.35 -8.77 -6.13
N LYS A 215 -6.76 -7.83 -6.99
CA LYS A 215 -7.23 -8.12 -8.35
C LYS A 215 -6.09 -8.67 -9.21
N ILE A 216 -4.93 -8.02 -9.16
CA ILE A 216 -3.72 -8.48 -9.87
C ILE A 216 -3.31 -9.88 -9.39
N ALA A 217 -3.44 -10.21 -8.10
CA ALA A 217 -3.14 -11.54 -7.60
C ALA A 217 -4.03 -12.64 -8.22
N ASP A 218 -5.30 -12.33 -8.53
CA ASP A 218 -6.16 -13.25 -9.30
C ASP A 218 -5.69 -13.37 -10.76
N ILE A 219 -5.31 -12.25 -11.41
CA ILE A 219 -4.74 -12.25 -12.77
C ILE A 219 -3.50 -13.14 -12.82
N VAL A 220 -2.51 -12.87 -11.97
CA VAL A 220 -1.25 -13.62 -11.91
C VAL A 220 -1.53 -15.10 -11.58
N GLY A 221 -2.42 -15.36 -10.63
CA GLY A 221 -2.85 -16.72 -10.29
C GLY A 221 -3.49 -17.48 -11.47
N ALA A 222 -4.29 -16.80 -12.29
CA ALA A 222 -4.89 -17.39 -13.49
C ALA A 222 -3.84 -17.71 -14.56
N VAL A 223 -2.87 -16.80 -14.80
CA VAL A 223 -1.74 -17.06 -15.72
C VAL A 223 -0.95 -18.28 -15.25
N THR A 224 -0.64 -18.37 -13.94
CA THR A 224 0.05 -19.53 -13.37
C THR A 224 -0.78 -20.80 -13.48
N LEU A 225 -2.10 -20.73 -13.26
CA LEU A 225 -2.97 -21.90 -13.34
C LEU A 225 -2.99 -22.50 -14.76
N GLU A 226 -3.13 -21.66 -15.79
CA GLU A 226 -3.05 -22.15 -17.17
C GLU A 226 -1.65 -22.63 -17.52
N ALA A 227 -0.62 -21.89 -17.09
CA ALA A 227 0.76 -22.33 -17.26
C ALA A 227 1.04 -23.66 -16.55
N GLN A 228 0.29 -24.04 -15.50
CA GLN A 228 0.35 -25.33 -14.81
C GLN A 228 -0.57 -26.41 -15.41
N MET A 229 -1.41 -26.09 -16.40
CA MET A 229 -2.52 -26.96 -16.83
C MET A 229 -3.41 -27.38 -15.64
N GLY A 230 -3.78 -26.42 -14.81
CA GLY A 230 -4.66 -26.62 -13.67
C GLY A 230 -6.14 -26.49 -14.02
N SER A 231 -7.01 -26.97 -13.14
CA SER A 231 -8.46 -26.98 -13.34
C SER A 231 -9.14 -25.70 -12.84
N LYS A 232 -10.12 -25.18 -13.60
CA LYS A 232 -11.07 -24.15 -13.11
C LYS A 232 -12.21 -24.67 -12.23
N LYS A 233 -12.40 -26.00 -12.14
CA LYS A 233 -13.49 -26.61 -11.34
C LYS A 233 -13.55 -26.12 -9.89
N PRO A 234 -12.42 -25.87 -9.19
CA PRO A 234 -12.45 -25.33 -7.83
C PRO A 234 -13.07 -23.94 -7.70
N PHE A 235 -13.29 -23.22 -8.81
CA PHE A 235 -13.82 -21.86 -8.83
C PHE A 235 -15.32 -21.81 -9.18
N LEU A 236 -15.96 -22.98 -9.35
CA LEU A 236 -17.38 -23.07 -9.63
C LEU A 236 -18.21 -22.43 -8.52
N ALA A 237 -19.19 -21.62 -8.89
CA ALA A 237 -20.04 -20.87 -7.97
C ALA A 237 -20.64 -21.74 -6.85
N CYS A 238 -21.08 -22.97 -7.16
CA CYS A 238 -21.66 -23.88 -6.19
C CYS A 238 -20.74 -24.20 -5.00
N ILE A 239 -19.41 -24.22 -5.18
CA ILE A 239 -18.44 -24.43 -4.09
C ILE A 239 -18.40 -23.21 -3.16
N HIS A 240 -18.50 -22.01 -3.73
CA HIS A 240 -18.38 -20.77 -2.96
C HIS A 240 -19.72 -20.28 -2.41
N ASP A 241 -20.85 -20.75 -2.97
CA ASP A 241 -22.18 -20.49 -2.44
C ASP A 241 -22.44 -21.24 -1.13
N VAL A 242 -21.91 -22.47 -0.98
CA VAL A 242 -22.01 -23.23 0.28
C VAL A 242 -21.04 -22.76 1.37
N ARG A 243 -20.07 -21.90 1.04
CA ARG A 243 -19.18 -21.21 1.99
C ARG A 243 -19.11 -19.71 1.64
N PRO A 244 -20.15 -18.92 1.97
CA PRO A 244 -20.45 -17.65 1.32
C PRO A 244 -19.67 -16.45 1.85
N HIS A 245 -18.35 -16.56 2.00
CA HIS A 245 -17.52 -15.39 2.27
C HIS A 245 -17.48 -14.48 1.02
N PRO A 246 -17.82 -13.18 1.12
CA PRO A 246 -17.91 -12.31 -0.06
C PRO A 246 -16.61 -12.21 -0.85
N GLY A 247 -15.47 -12.04 -0.17
CA GLY A 247 -14.16 -12.00 -0.83
C GLY A 247 -13.81 -13.30 -1.55
N GLN A 248 -14.25 -14.46 -1.02
CA GLN A 248 -14.03 -15.76 -1.65
C GLN A 248 -14.83 -15.88 -2.94
N LYS A 249 -16.10 -15.45 -2.93
CA LYS A 249 -16.94 -15.42 -4.13
C LYS A 249 -16.37 -14.47 -5.19
N ALA A 250 -15.91 -13.29 -4.78
CA ALA A 250 -15.30 -12.31 -5.67
C ALA A 250 -14.07 -12.87 -6.40
N SER A 251 -13.11 -13.46 -5.66
CA SER A 251 -11.91 -14.06 -6.27
C SER A 251 -12.25 -15.25 -7.18
N ALA A 252 -13.20 -16.11 -6.78
CA ALA A 252 -13.65 -17.20 -7.65
C ALA A 252 -14.27 -16.72 -8.96
N LEU A 253 -15.12 -15.69 -8.89
CA LEU A 253 -15.74 -15.09 -10.07
C LEU A 253 -14.68 -14.46 -10.98
N ASN A 254 -13.74 -13.70 -10.42
CA ASN A 254 -12.62 -13.14 -11.18
C ASN A 254 -11.83 -14.23 -11.91
N LEU A 255 -11.45 -15.31 -11.20
CA LEU A 255 -10.73 -16.44 -11.80
C LEU A 255 -11.55 -17.13 -12.89
N MET A 256 -12.85 -17.32 -12.72
CA MET A 256 -13.72 -17.89 -13.76
C MET A 256 -13.75 -17.01 -15.03
N ASN A 257 -13.87 -15.70 -14.87
CA ASN A 257 -13.90 -14.75 -16.00
C ASN A 257 -12.54 -14.68 -16.72
N LEU A 258 -11.43 -14.68 -15.97
CA LEU A 258 -10.07 -14.66 -16.53
C LEU A 258 -9.79 -15.89 -17.42
N LEU A 259 -10.39 -17.03 -17.08
CA LEU A 259 -10.16 -18.34 -17.69
C LEU A 259 -11.23 -18.71 -18.74
N GLU A 260 -12.08 -17.76 -19.13
CA GLU A 260 -13.08 -17.95 -20.17
C GLU A 260 -12.40 -18.23 -21.52
N GLU A 261 -12.96 -19.16 -22.30
CA GLU A 261 -12.45 -19.59 -23.62
C GLU A 261 -11.03 -20.19 -23.67
N SER A 262 -10.46 -20.64 -22.54
CA SER A 262 -9.12 -21.26 -22.52
C SER A 262 -9.05 -22.60 -23.28
N GLU A 263 -8.31 -22.62 -24.40
CA GLU A 263 -7.95 -23.85 -25.12
C GLU A 263 -6.92 -24.68 -24.34
N VAL A 264 -6.10 -24.02 -23.51
CA VAL A 264 -5.16 -24.70 -22.60
C VAL A 264 -5.93 -25.61 -21.66
N MET A 265 -7.03 -25.14 -21.06
CA MET A 265 -7.88 -25.96 -20.20
C MET A 265 -8.51 -27.15 -20.91
N GLU A 266 -9.01 -26.93 -22.13
CA GLU A 266 -9.60 -28.01 -22.92
C GLU A 266 -8.56 -29.06 -23.34
N SER A 267 -7.31 -28.66 -23.58
CA SER A 267 -6.23 -29.56 -24.01
C SER A 267 -5.90 -30.67 -23.01
N HIS A 268 -6.28 -30.50 -21.73
CA HIS A 268 -5.99 -31.45 -20.65
C HIS A 268 -7.25 -31.86 -19.86
N LYS A 269 -8.44 -31.76 -20.46
CA LYS A 269 -9.71 -32.16 -19.81
C LYS A 269 -9.72 -33.61 -19.27
N ASP A 270 -8.97 -34.50 -19.93
CA ASP A 270 -8.83 -35.92 -19.59
C ASP A 270 -7.55 -36.21 -18.77
N CYS A 271 -7.03 -35.20 -18.05
CA CYS A 271 -5.81 -35.31 -17.26
C CYS A 271 -5.96 -36.33 -16.10
N PRO A 272 -4.96 -37.20 -15.85
CA PRO A 272 -5.01 -38.18 -14.75
C PRO A 272 -4.89 -37.53 -13.35
N LEU A 273 -4.50 -36.25 -13.28
CA LEU A 273 -4.43 -35.52 -12.01
C LEU A 273 -5.84 -35.30 -11.46
N VAL A 274 -6.10 -35.89 -10.30
CA VAL A 274 -7.42 -35.82 -9.64
C VAL A 274 -7.66 -34.45 -8.99
N GLN A 275 -6.61 -33.83 -8.44
CA GLN A 275 -6.70 -32.53 -7.77
C GLN A 275 -5.43 -31.71 -7.95
N ASP A 276 -5.61 -30.40 -8.14
CA ASP A 276 -4.52 -29.44 -8.07
C ASP A 276 -4.04 -29.22 -6.62
N ALA A 277 -2.78 -28.79 -6.49
CA ALA A 277 -2.19 -28.37 -5.23
C ALA A 277 -2.90 -27.14 -4.65
N TYR A 278 -2.79 -26.94 -3.35
CA TYR A 278 -3.56 -25.89 -2.65
C TYR A 278 -3.22 -24.47 -3.11
N SER A 279 -1.97 -24.20 -3.51
CA SER A 279 -1.60 -22.86 -4.03
C SER A 279 -2.35 -22.46 -5.30
N LEU A 280 -2.86 -23.43 -6.06
CA LEU A 280 -3.72 -23.24 -7.24
C LEU A 280 -5.20 -23.34 -6.88
N ARG A 281 -5.56 -24.38 -6.13
CA ARG A 281 -6.95 -24.74 -5.85
C ARG A 281 -7.62 -23.84 -4.80
N CYS A 282 -6.85 -23.38 -3.82
CA CYS A 282 -7.37 -22.59 -2.69
C CYS A 282 -7.23 -21.08 -2.90
N MET A 283 -6.97 -20.61 -4.13
CA MET A 283 -6.87 -19.18 -4.44
C MET A 283 -8.10 -18.39 -3.96
N PRO A 284 -9.36 -18.80 -4.25
CA PRO A 284 -10.52 -18.06 -3.75
C PRO A 284 -10.55 -17.91 -2.24
N GLN A 285 -10.20 -18.97 -1.50
CA GLN A 285 -10.25 -18.98 -0.03
C GLN A 285 -9.19 -18.04 0.55
N VAL A 286 -7.96 -18.06 0.03
CA VAL A 286 -6.84 -17.27 0.55
C VAL A 286 -6.90 -15.82 0.06
N HIS A 287 -7.12 -15.59 -1.24
CA HIS A 287 -7.27 -14.25 -1.79
C HIS A 287 -8.53 -13.57 -1.26
N GLY A 288 -9.61 -14.34 -1.06
CA GLY A 288 -10.85 -13.85 -0.49
C GLY A 288 -10.78 -13.49 0.99
N ALA A 289 -10.01 -14.23 1.80
CA ALA A 289 -9.76 -13.87 3.19
C ALA A 289 -9.01 -12.54 3.29
N SER A 290 -8.03 -12.31 2.39
CA SER A 290 -7.28 -11.05 2.35
C SER A 290 -8.16 -9.85 2.00
N ARG A 291 -9.07 -10.00 1.02
CA ARG A 291 -10.10 -8.99 0.71
C ARG A 291 -11.00 -8.66 1.89
N GLN A 292 -11.31 -9.64 2.74
CA GLN A 292 -12.11 -9.41 3.94
C GLN A 292 -11.37 -8.54 4.96
N ALA A 293 -10.05 -8.72 5.10
CA ALA A 293 -9.22 -7.86 5.93
C ALA A 293 -9.19 -6.41 5.39
N PHE A 294 -9.05 -6.27 4.06
CA PHE A 294 -9.07 -4.96 3.40
C PHE A 294 -10.40 -4.24 3.58
N LYS A 295 -11.52 -4.96 3.47
CA LYS A 295 -12.84 -4.39 3.74
C LYS A 295 -12.97 -3.82 5.16
N HIS A 296 -12.51 -4.57 6.17
CA HIS A 296 -12.52 -4.06 7.55
C HIS A 296 -11.62 -2.83 7.71
N ALA A 297 -10.42 -2.84 7.13
CA ALA A 297 -9.54 -1.68 7.17
C ALA A 297 -10.14 -0.46 6.45
N ARG A 298 -10.85 -0.67 5.33
CA ARG A 298 -11.58 0.38 4.62
C ARG A 298 -12.63 1.02 5.51
N GLU A 299 -13.44 0.22 6.21
CA GLU A 299 -14.45 0.71 7.15
C GLU A 299 -13.81 1.59 8.24
N VAL A 300 -12.72 1.13 8.85
CA VAL A 300 -12.00 1.87 9.90
C VAL A 300 -11.39 3.17 9.35
N LEU A 301 -10.67 3.11 8.23
CA LEU A 301 -10.00 4.26 7.62
C LEU A 301 -11.02 5.31 7.14
N SER A 302 -12.13 4.90 6.53
CA SER A 302 -13.18 5.83 6.07
C SER A 302 -13.80 6.64 7.21
N ILE A 303 -13.92 6.04 8.41
CA ILE A 303 -14.35 6.75 9.62
C ILE A 303 -13.25 7.70 10.09
N GLU A 304 -12.02 7.21 10.19
CA GLU A 304 -10.91 7.96 10.76
C GLU A 304 -10.57 9.23 9.97
N ILE A 305 -10.50 9.15 8.63
CA ILE A 305 -10.13 10.31 7.79
C ILE A 305 -11.13 11.47 7.89
N ASN A 306 -12.32 11.21 8.43
CA ASN A 306 -13.40 12.16 8.68
C ASN A 306 -13.64 12.40 10.18
N SER A 307 -12.71 12.05 11.06
CA SER A 307 -12.84 12.17 12.51
C SER A 307 -12.12 13.40 13.09
N ALA A 308 -12.63 13.93 14.22
CA ALA A 308 -11.91 14.92 15.02
C ALA A 308 -10.98 14.19 15.99
N THR A 309 -9.71 14.08 15.63
CA THR A 309 -8.68 13.33 16.37
C THR A 309 -7.78 14.22 17.23
N ASP A 310 -8.08 15.52 17.32
CA ASP A 310 -7.35 16.49 18.14
C ASP A 310 -7.78 16.44 19.61
N ASN A 311 -7.00 17.07 20.50
CA ASN A 311 -7.36 17.27 21.90
C ASN A 311 -6.72 18.54 22.49
N PRO A 312 -7.43 19.30 23.35
CA PRO A 312 -8.83 19.11 23.72
C PRO A 312 -9.78 19.49 22.57
N LEU A 313 -10.98 18.93 22.61
CA LEU A 313 -12.03 19.27 21.65
C LEU A 313 -12.84 20.46 22.13
N VAL A 314 -13.20 21.32 21.19
CA VAL A 314 -13.94 22.55 21.43
C VAL A 314 -15.38 22.36 20.96
N PHE A 315 -16.30 22.44 21.92
CA PHE A 315 -17.75 22.39 21.71
C PHE A 315 -18.36 23.75 22.04
N ALA A 316 -19.60 23.98 21.61
CA ALA A 316 -20.32 25.19 21.98
C ALA A 316 -20.40 25.32 23.52
N GLY A 317 -19.68 26.31 24.07
CA GLY A 317 -19.62 26.60 25.50
C GLY A 317 -18.77 25.65 26.35
N ALA A 318 -18.00 24.73 25.76
CA ALA A 318 -17.18 23.79 26.52
C ALA A 318 -15.88 23.40 25.80
N VAL A 319 -14.80 23.24 26.56
CA VAL A 319 -13.55 22.63 26.08
C VAL A 319 -13.32 21.34 26.86
N ILE A 320 -13.33 20.21 26.16
CA ILE A 320 -13.35 18.88 26.79
C ILE A 320 -12.09 18.11 26.38
N SER A 321 -11.33 17.64 27.37
CA SER A 321 -10.22 16.73 27.14
C SER A 321 -10.71 15.28 27.08
N GLY A 322 -10.34 14.57 26.01
CA GLY A 322 -10.56 13.14 25.79
C GLY A 322 -9.30 12.48 25.23
N GLY A 323 -9.49 11.45 24.40
CA GLY A 323 -8.40 10.61 23.87
C GLY A 323 -8.53 10.25 22.39
N ASN A 324 -9.24 11.08 21.60
CA ASN A 324 -9.48 10.79 20.17
C ASN A 324 -8.21 10.74 19.31
N PHE A 325 -7.07 11.18 19.85
CA PHE A 325 -5.77 11.08 19.22
C PHE A 325 -5.15 9.67 19.27
N HIS A 326 -5.75 8.75 20.03
CA HIS A 326 -5.19 7.42 20.25
C HIS A 326 -5.51 6.49 19.08
N GLY A 327 -4.50 6.16 18.27
CA GLY A 327 -4.66 5.45 16.99
C GLY A 327 -4.90 3.94 17.06
N GLN A 328 -5.46 3.41 18.15
CA GLN A 328 -5.64 1.95 18.32
C GLN A 328 -6.49 1.31 17.20
N PRO A 329 -7.60 1.93 16.74
CA PRO A 329 -8.40 1.35 15.65
C PRO A 329 -7.57 1.14 14.38
N LEU A 330 -6.73 2.13 14.04
CA LEU A 330 -5.85 2.07 12.88
C LEU A 330 -4.72 1.06 13.08
N ALA A 331 -4.13 1.00 14.27
CA ALA A 331 -3.04 0.06 14.56
C ALA A 331 -3.48 -1.40 14.35
N LEU A 332 -4.64 -1.78 14.91
CA LEU A 332 -5.21 -3.11 14.73
C LEU A 332 -5.58 -3.40 13.28
N ALA A 333 -6.22 -2.43 12.61
CA ALA A 333 -6.59 -2.58 11.20
C ALA A 333 -5.36 -2.76 10.29
N MET A 334 -4.30 -1.99 10.51
CA MET A 334 -3.10 -2.05 9.68
C MET A 334 -2.24 -3.28 9.93
N ASP A 335 -2.16 -3.80 11.18
CA ASP A 335 -1.55 -5.11 11.41
C ASP A 335 -2.35 -6.23 10.72
N TYR A 336 -3.68 -6.16 10.74
CA TYR A 336 -4.52 -7.13 10.02
C TYR A 336 -4.30 -7.08 8.50
N VAL A 337 -4.19 -5.88 7.93
CA VAL A 337 -3.81 -5.68 6.51
C VAL A 337 -2.42 -6.26 6.23
N GLY A 338 -1.44 -6.00 7.09
CA GLY A 338 -0.09 -6.55 6.95
C GLY A 338 -0.06 -8.08 6.92
N ILE A 339 -0.80 -8.73 7.82
CA ILE A 339 -0.93 -10.20 7.86
C ILE A 339 -1.59 -10.72 6.58
N ALA A 340 -2.66 -10.09 6.11
CA ALA A 340 -3.36 -10.48 4.88
C ALA A 340 -2.45 -10.35 3.63
N LEU A 341 -1.71 -9.25 3.52
CA LEU A 341 -0.76 -9.05 2.42
C LEU A 341 0.37 -10.09 2.44
N ALA A 342 0.87 -10.46 3.62
CA ALA A 342 1.89 -11.48 3.76
C ALA A 342 1.41 -12.85 3.25
N GLU A 343 0.14 -13.20 3.49
CA GLU A 343 -0.44 -14.46 2.99
C GLU A 343 -0.67 -14.46 1.48
N LEU A 344 -1.04 -13.32 0.87
CA LEU A 344 -1.06 -13.19 -0.60
C LEU A 344 0.33 -13.43 -1.21
N ALA A 345 1.38 -12.90 -0.57
CA ALA A 345 2.75 -13.07 -1.05
C ALA A 345 3.18 -14.54 -0.91
N ASN A 346 2.83 -15.18 0.22
CA ASN A 346 3.14 -16.58 0.49
C ASN A 346 2.52 -17.52 -0.55
N ILE A 347 1.21 -17.40 -0.81
CA ILE A 347 0.56 -18.27 -1.81
C ILE A 347 1.07 -18.01 -3.24
N SER A 348 1.40 -16.75 -3.58
CA SER A 348 2.01 -16.37 -4.86
C SER A 348 3.38 -17.01 -5.07
N GLU A 349 4.26 -16.94 -4.07
CA GLU A 349 5.57 -17.56 -4.17
C GLU A 349 5.48 -19.10 -4.26
N ARG A 350 4.53 -19.72 -3.56
CA ARG A 350 4.24 -21.16 -3.70
C ARG A 350 3.72 -21.53 -5.09
N ARG A 351 3.12 -20.61 -5.84
CA ARG A 351 2.75 -20.84 -7.25
C ARG A 351 3.95 -20.68 -8.18
N ALA A 352 4.80 -19.68 -7.94
CA ALA A 352 6.05 -19.50 -8.67
C ALA A 352 6.99 -20.70 -8.54
N GLU A 353 7.16 -21.24 -7.32
CA GLU A 353 7.96 -22.44 -7.05
C GLU A 353 7.51 -23.63 -7.93
N ARG A 354 6.20 -23.84 -8.04
CA ARG A 354 5.68 -24.99 -8.78
C ARG A 354 6.02 -24.93 -10.26
N LEU A 355 6.13 -23.72 -10.83
CA LEU A 355 6.45 -23.54 -12.24
C LEU A 355 7.93 -23.82 -12.50
N VAL A 356 8.82 -23.34 -11.62
CA VAL A 356 10.26 -23.52 -11.78
C VAL A 356 10.75 -24.91 -11.35
N ASN A 357 9.98 -25.63 -10.54
CA ASN A 357 10.34 -26.96 -10.07
C ASN A 357 9.87 -28.05 -11.05
N PRO A 358 10.79 -28.77 -11.74
CA PRO A 358 10.42 -29.78 -12.74
C PRO A 358 9.63 -30.97 -12.15
N ALA A 359 9.73 -31.21 -10.83
CA ALA A 359 8.96 -32.24 -10.17
C ALA A 359 7.48 -31.85 -9.95
N LEU A 360 7.13 -30.57 -10.09
CA LEU A 360 5.81 -30.02 -9.75
C LEU A 360 5.14 -29.29 -10.92
N SER A 361 5.86 -29.02 -12.00
CA SER A 361 5.47 -28.12 -13.10
C SER A 361 4.67 -28.77 -14.23
N ASN A 362 4.28 -30.04 -14.04
CA ASN A 362 3.58 -30.85 -15.05
C ASN A 362 4.36 -30.88 -16.37
N GLY A 363 5.66 -31.17 -16.28
CA GLY A 363 6.55 -31.42 -17.42
C GLY A 363 7.40 -30.25 -17.87
N LEU A 364 7.17 -29.02 -17.43
CA LEU A 364 8.03 -27.88 -17.81
C LEU A 364 9.49 -28.12 -17.42
N PRO A 365 10.47 -27.61 -18.20
CA PRO A 365 11.87 -27.80 -17.90
C PRO A 365 12.24 -27.08 -16.60
N GLY A 366 13.26 -27.61 -15.90
CA GLY A 366 13.72 -27.03 -14.65
C GLY A 366 14.07 -25.55 -14.83
N PHE A 367 13.53 -24.71 -13.93
CA PHE A 367 13.71 -23.25 -13.92
C PHE A 367 13.29 -22.54 -15.22
N LEU A 368 12.49 -23.21 -16.05
CA LEU A 368 11.95 -22.71 -17.32
C LEU A 368 13.00 -22.34 -18.37
N THR A 369 14.17 -22.99 -18.31
CA THR A 369 15.22 -22.85 -19.33
C THR A 369 15.31 -24.08 -20.23
N LEU A 370 15.58 -23.86 -21.52
CA LEU A 370 15.75 -24.93 -22.51
C LEU A 370 17.19 -25.48 -22.54
N GLU A 371 18.16 -24.70 -22.07
CA GLU A 371 19.60 -25.04 -22.04
C GLU A 371 20.10 -25.10 -20.60
N GLY A 372 19.43 -25.89 -19.76
CA GLY A 372 19.76 -26.07 -18.35
C GLY A 372 21.20 -26.55 -18.14
N GLY A 373 21.87 -25.96 -17.14
CA GLY A 373 23.26 -26.25 -16.78
C GLY A 373 24.23 -25.19 -17.30
N LEU A 374 24.04 -24.72 -18.54
CA LEU A 374 24.68 -23.50 -19.02
C LEU A 374 23.89 -22.26 -18.57
N ASN A 375 22.57 -22.35 -18.65
CA ASN A 375 21.63 -21.34 -18.18
C ASN A 375 20.93 -21.82 -16.91
N SER A 376 20.62 -20.87 -16.02
CA SER A 376 19.90 -21.07 -14.77
C SER A 376 18.43 -20.64 -14.84
N GLY A 377 18.04 -19.90 -15.88
CA GLY A 377 16.67 -19.42 -16.07
C GLY A 377 16.20 -18.61 -14.86
N TYR A 378 15.01 -18.95 -14.34
CA TYR A 378 14.39 -18.24 -13.21
C TYR A 378 14.77 -18.79 -11.83
N MET A 379 15.83 -19.60 -11.72
CA MET A 379 16.25 -20.20 -10.45
C MET A 379 16.41 -19.15 -9.34
N ILE A 380 17.20 -18.10 -9.59
CA ILE A 380 17.49 -17.07 -8.58
C ILE A 380 16.35 -16.07 -8.43
N ALA A 381 15.51 -15.88 -9.45
CA ALA A 381 14.29 -15.07 -9.31
C ALA A 381 13.35 -15.66 -8.25
N GLN A 382 13.21 -16.99 -8.20
CA GLN A 382 12.45 -17.66 -7.14
C GLN A 382 13.09 -17.48 -5.76
N TYR A 383 14.42 -17.39 -5.65
CA TYR A 383 15.10 -17.12 -4.38
C TYR A 383 14.75 -15.74 -3.85
N THR A 384 14.74 -14.73 -4.73
CA THR A 384 14.32 -13.37 -4.39
C THR A 384 12.89 -13.37 -3.86
N ALA A 385 11.94 -14.02 -4.55
CA ALA A 385 10.56 -14.12 -4.07
C ALA A 385 10.47 -14.81 -2.69
N ALA A 386 11.19 -15.93 -2.51
CA ALA A 386 11.22 -16.66 -1.24
C ALA A 386 11.78 -15.82 -0.08
N ALA A 387 12.83 -15.03 -0.33
CA ALA A 387 13.41 -14.12 0.66
C ALA A 387 12.41 -13.05 1.09
N LEU A 388 11.74 -12.39 0.13
CA LEU A 388 10.73 -11.37 0.40
C LEU A 388 9.54 -11.92 1.21
N VAL A 389 9.05 -13.11 0.86
CA VAL A 389 8.00 -13.79 1.63
C VAL A 389 8.48 -14.13 3.05
N SER A 390 9.73 -14.55 3.20
CA SER A 390 10.29 -14.84 4.53
C SER A 390 10.41 -13.58 5.38
N GLU A 391 10.83 -12.46 4.80
CA GLU A 391 10.91 -11.16 5.46
C GLU A 391 9.53 -10.68 5.92
N ASN A 392 8.50 -10.86 5.08
CA ASN A 392 7.11 -10.53 5.42
C ASN A 392 6.62 -11.25 6.69
N LYS A 393 7.11 -12.46 6.99
CA LYS A 393 6.71 -13.19 8.21
C LYS A 393 7.18 -12.49 9.48
N VAL A 394 8.37 -11.88 9.45
CA VAL A 394 8.89 -11.09 10.56
C VAL A 394 8.11 -9.77 10.66
N LEU A 395 7.89 -9.11 9.52
CA LEU A 395 7.14 -7.86 9.46
C LEU A 395 5.67 -8.04 9.85
N ALA A 396 5.07 -9.23 9.70
CA ALA A 396 3.68 -9.49 10.08
C ALA A 396 3.46 -9.60 11.60
N HIS A 397 4.52 -9.62 12.42
CA HIS A 397 4.37 -9.59 13.88
C HIS A 397 3.66 -8.29 14.32
N PRO A 398 2.51 -8.31 15.01
CA PRO A 398 1.71 -7.12 15.27
C PRO A 398 2.47 -6.03 16.05
N ALA A 399 2.37 -4.77 15.63
CA ALA A 399 2.88 -3.63 16.41
C ALA A 399 1.84 -3.12 17.42
N SER A 400 0.55 -3.28 17.13
CA SER A 400 -0.58 -2.81 17.92
C SER A 400 -0.76 -3.48 19.29
N VAL A 401 -0.02 -4.57 19.54
CA VAL A 401 0.00 -5.30 20.82
C VAL A 401 1.16 -4.86 21.72
N ASP A 402 2.05 -4.00 21.23
CA ASP A 402 3.16 -3.43 21.99
C ASP A 402 2.83 -2.02 22.49
N SER A 403 3.41 -1.67 23.63
CA SER A 403 3.22 -0.37 24.26
C SER A 403 4.33 -0.08 25.25
N ILE A 404 4.99 1.08 25.11
CA ILE A 404 6.04 1.54 26.03
C ILE A 404 5.57 2.86 26.65
N PRO A 405 5.42 2.94 27.98
CA PRO A 405 5.05 4.18 28.65
C PRO A 405 6.05 5.32 28.40
N THR A 406 5.55 6.49 28.04
CA THR A 406 6.34 7.70 27.78
C THR A 406 5.88 8.86 28.67
N SER A 407 6.52 10.02 28.55
CA SER A 407 6.09 11.27 29.21
C SER A 407 5.91 11.11 30.73
N ALA A 408 6.84 10.42 31.40
CA ALA A 408 6.80 10.10 32.83
C ALA A 408 5.51 9.37 33.27
N ASN A 409 5.09 8.37 32.49
CA ASN A 409 3.85 7.58 32.64
C ASN A 409 2.56 8.39 32.49
N GLN A 410 2.61 9.59 31.90
CA GLN A 410 1.38 10.28 31.51
C GLN A 410 0.77 9.68 30.23
N GLU A 411 1.61 9.19 29.33
CA GLU A 411 1.25 8.37 28.18
C GLU A 411 1.64 6.93 28.53
N ASP A 412 0.85 6.31 29.39
CA ASP A 412 1.09 4.97 29.93
C ASP A 412 0.63 3.83 29.01
N HIS A 413 -0.18 4.15 28.00
CA HIS A 413 -0.58 3.25 26.94
C HIS A 413 -0.62 3.99 25.59
N VAL A 414 -0.04 3.34 24.58
CA VAL A 414 0.14 3.85 23.23
C VAL A 414 -0.16 2.78 22.17
N SER A 415 -0.51 3.19 20.93
CA SER A 415 -1.01 2.26 19.89
C SER A 415 0.04 1.69 18.95
N MET A 416 1.18 2.36 18.80
CA MET A 416 2.18 2.06 17.77
C MET A 416 1.63 2.05 16.32
N GLY A 417 0.54 2.78 16.06
CA GLY A 417 -0.19 2.71 14.79
C GLY A 417 0.61 3.11 13.55
N THR A 418 1.56 4.06 13.65
CA THR A 418 2.46 4.40 12.53
C THR A 418 3.43 3.27 12.19
N ILE A 419 3.84 2.48 13.19
CA ILE A 419 4.69 1.29 12.96
C ILE A 419 3.88 0.22 12.24
N ALA A 420 2.64 -0.04 12.68
CA ALA A 420 1.73 -0.96 12.00
C ALA A 420 1.49 -0.56 10.53
N ALA A 421 1.19 0.72 10.27
CA ALA A 421 0.96 1.24 8.92
C ALA A 421 2.21 1.15 8.03
N ARG A 422 3.39 1.52 8.53
CA ARG A 422 4.65 1.42 7.75
C ARG A 422 5.04 -0.02 7.47
N LYS A 423 4.88 -0.94 8.42
CA LYS A 423 5.10 -2.38 8.19
C LYS A 423 4.19 -2.93 7.12
N ALA A 424 2.89 -2.60 7.17
CA ALA A 424 1.93 -3.00 6.15
C ALA A 424 2.34 -2.48 4.76
N LYS A 425 2.83 -1.23 4.67
CA LYS A 425 3.37 -0.66 3.43
C LYS A 425 4.60 -1.43 2.92
N THR A 426 5.54 -1.79 3.78
CA THR A 426 6.71 -2.59 3.38
C THR A 426 6.28 -3.97 2.87
N ILE A 427 5.34 -4.64 3.55
CA ILE A 427 4.80 -5.93 3.09
C ILE A 427 4.10 -5.79 1.75
N LEU A 428 3.35 -4.71 1.52
CA LEU A 428 2.73 -4.39 0.23
C LEU A 428 3.77 -4.28 -0.89
N ASP A 429 4.87 -3.55 -0.64
CA ASP A 429 5.95 -3.38 -1.61
C ASP A 429 6.64 -4.72 -1.92
N ASN A 430 6.81 -5.58 -0.92
CA ASN A 430 7.31 -6.94 -1.09
C ASN A 430 6.35 -7.83 -1.88
N LEU A 431 5.04 -7.80 -1.57
CA LEU A 431 4.00 -8.51 -2.31
C LEU A 431 4.03 -8.12 -3.79
N ARG A 432 4.17 -6.84 -4.10
CA ARG A 432 4.23 -6.35 -5.48
C ARG A 432 5.35 -7.00 -6.28
N ARG A 433 6.54 -7.10 -5.69
CA ARG A 433 7.71 -7.75 -6.30
C ARG A 433 7.52 -9.25 -6.45
N VAL A 434 6.93 -9.90 -5.45
CA VAL A 434 6.61 -11.34 -5.50
C VAL A 434 5.60 -11.63 -6.63
N LEU A 435 4.55 -10.82 -6.78
CA LEU A 435 3.59 -10.94 -7.89
C LEU A 435 4.25 -10.67 -9.25
N ALA A 436 5.15 -9.68 -9.35
CA ALA A 436 5.89 -9.40 -10.58
C ALA A 436 6.79 -10.58 -10.98
N ILE A 437 7.48 -11.19 -10.02
CA ILE A 437 8.30 -12.38 -10.23
C ILE A 437 7.44 -13.57 -10.65
N GLU A 438 6.32 -13.84 -9.95
CA GLU A 438 5.40 -14.90 -10.32
C GLU A 438 4.89 -14.69 -11.76
N LEU A 439 4.47 -13.48 -12.11
CA LEU A 439 3.95 -13.16 -13.44
C LEU A 439 4.98 -13.38 -14.55
N LEU A 440 6.24 -13.01 -14.32
CA LEU A 440 7.34 -13.27 -15.26
C LEU A 440 7.52 -14.77 -15.51
N ILE A 441 7.60 -15.54 -14.42
CA ILE A 441 7.75 -16.99 -14.45
C ILE A 441 6.53 -17.63 -15.13
N ALA A 442 5.32 -17.18 -14.81
CA ALA A 442 4.08 -17.69 -15.38
C ALA A 442 3.98 -17.41 -16.89
N CYS A 443 4.35 -16.20 -17.34
CA CYS A 443 4.38 -15.88 -18.77
C CYS A 443 5.40 -16.74 -19.52
N GLN A 444 6.61 -16.94 -18.96
CA GLN A 444 7.62 -17.83 -19.53
C GLN A 444 7.09 -19.27 -19.66
N ALA A 445 6.49 -19.78 -18.59
CA ALA A 445 5.93 -21.12 -18.58
C ALA A 445 4.78 -21.28 -19.57
N LEU A 446 3.93 -20.25 -19.69
CA LEU A 446 2.83 -20.25 -20.64
C LEU A 446 3.34 -20.29 -22.09
N ASP A 447 4.38 -19.53 -22.43
CA ASP A 447 5.01 -19.58 -23.76
C ASP A 447 5.50 -20.98 -24.14
N LEU A 448 6.15 -21.65 -23.18
CA LEU A 448 6.62 -23.04 -23.32
C LEU A 448 5.46 -24.04 -23.47
N ARG A 449 4.30 -23.75 -22.87
CA ARG A 449 3.11 -24.61 -22.86
C ARG A 449 2.31 -24.51 -24.15
N THR A 450 2.12 -23.29 -24.65
CA THR A 450 1.19 -23.01 -25.76
C THR A 450 1.81 -23.11 -27.14
N GLY A 451 3.09 -23.45 -27.24
CA GLY A 451 3.80 -23.55 -28.51
C GLY A 451 4.06 -22.19 -29.17
N ARG A 452 4.16 -21.12 -28.36
CA ARG A 452 4.59 -19.80 -28.81
C ARG A 452 6.08 -19.72 -29.12
N VAL A 453 6.85 -20.72 -28.67
CA VAL A 453 8.28 -20.92 -28.98
C VAL A 453 8.41 -22.19 -29.81
N GLU A 454 9.02 -22.10 -30.99
CA GLU A 454 9.17 -23.22 -31.91
C GLU A 454 10.55 -23.87 -31.78
N LYS A 455 10.69 -25.12 -32.28
CA LYS A 455 11.95 -25.88 -32.19
C LYS A 455 13.12 -25.16 -32.87
N GLU A 456 12.85 -24.40 -33.92
CA GLU A 456 13.83 -23.65 -34.70
C GLU A 456 14.42 -22.46 -33.90
N ASP A 457 13.66 -21.91 -32.95
CA ASP A 457 14.14 -20.87 -32.01
C ASP A 457 15.14 -21.44 -30.99
N ILE A 458 15.07 -22.76 -30.73
CA ILE A 458 15.94 -23.50 -29.80
C ILE A 458 17.27 -23.86 -30.47
N ASP A 459 17.22 -24.27 -31.74
CA ASP A 459 18.39 -24.77 -32.47
C ASP A 459 19.41 -23.65 -32.82
N GLN A 460 18.96 -22.39 -32.98
CA GLN A 460 19.84 -21.22 -33.22
C GLN A 460 20.64 -20.78 -31.98
N GLY A 461 20.35 -21.31 -30.79
CA GLY A 461 21.02 -20.96 -29.53
C GLY A 461 22.25 -21.81 -29.17
N SER A 462 22.40 -22.97 -29.81
CA SER A 462 23.28 -24.04 -29.33
C SER A 462 24.78 -23.82 -29.63
N SER A 463 25.58 -23.62 -28.58
CA SER A 463 27.05 -23.65 -28.61
C SER A 463 27.57 -25.10 -28.54
N PRO A 464 28.75 -25.45 -29.09
CA PRO A 464 29.25 -26.82 -29.15
C PRO A 464 29.40 -27.44 -27.75
N ARG A 465 28.69 -28.54 -27.51
CA ARG A 465 28.74 -29.32 -26.27
C ARG A 465 30.15 -29.88 -26.04
N THR A 466 30.84 -29.46 -24.98
CA THR A 466 31.94 -30.25 -24.38
C THR A 466 31.35 -31.40 -23.57
N GLN A 467 31.60 -32.62 -24.03
CA GLN A 467 31.29 -33.86 -23.30
C GLN A 467 32.12 -33.94 -22.01
N ILE A 468 31.45 -33.95 -20.86
CA ILE A 468 32.01 -34.52 -19.63
C ILE A 468 31.08 -35.66 -19.22
N ASP A 469 31.62 -36.88 -19.27
CA ASP A 469 30.97 -38.15 -18.96
C ASP A 469 30.86 -38.31 -17.43
N HIS A 470 29.73 -37.86 -16.89
CA HIS A 470 29.17 -38.44 -15.68
C HIS A 470 27.84 -39.03 -16.07
N LYS A 471 27.78 -40.35 -16.30
CA LYS A 471 26.53 -41.10 -16.47
C LYS A 471 25.53 -40.71 -15.36
N PRO A 472 24.54 -39.86 -15.63
CA PRO A 472 23.45 -39.63 -14.70
C PRO A 472 22.54 -40.86 -14.85
N LYS A 473 22.03 -41.39 -13.72
CA LYS A 473 20.87 -42.29 -13.78
C LYS A 473 19.83 -41.62 -14.68
N GLU A 474 19.36 -42.37 -15.68
CA GLU A 474 18.42 -41.93 -16.71
C GLU A 474 17.31 -41.05 -16.11
N TRP A 475 17.48 -39.73 -16.26
CA TRP A 475 16.35 -38.82 -16.24
C TRP A 475 15.63 -39.08 -17.55
N ASP A 476 14.48 -39.74 -17.49
CA ASP A 476 13.68 -40.09 -18.66
C ASP A 476 13.19 -38.81 -19.35
N SER A 477 14.00 -38.34 -20.31
CA SER A 477 13.73 -37.20 -21.17
C SER A 477 12.64 -37.47 -22.22
N LYS A 478 11.82 -38.52 -22.06
CA LYS A 478 10.75 -38.85 -23.01
C LYS A 478 9.45 -38.07 -22.81
N GLY A 479 9.32 -37.24 -21.77
CA GLY A 479 8.02 -36.67 -21.38
C GLY A 479 7.66 -35.29 -21.96
N PHE A 480 8.60 -34.35 -22.04
CA PHE A 480 8.26 -32.95 -22.36
C PHE A 480 8.86 -32.49 -23.69
N VAL A 481 7.98 -32.02 -24.56
CA VAL A 481 8.35 -31.34 -25.82
C VAL A 481 7.72 -29.95 -25.75
N PRO A 482 8.50 -28.86 -25.60
CA PRO A 482 7.95 -27.50 -25.53
C PRO A 482 7.31 -27.15 -26.86
N GLY A 483 5.99 -27.08 -26.95
CA GLY A 483 5.28 -26.73 -28.20
C GLY A 483 5.46 -27.66 -29.41
N CYS A 484 6.55 -28.43 -29.55
CA CYS A 484 6.97 -29.01 -30.83
C CYS A 484 6.16 -30.24 -31.28
N LYS A 485 5.10 -30.62 -30.55
CA LYS A 485 4.13 -31.65 -30.98
C LYS A 485 2.71 -31.11 -31.12
N LEU A 486 2.45 -29.85 -30.76
CA LEU A 486 1.15 -29.23 -30.99
C LEU A 486 1.07 -28.84 -32.47
N LYS A 487 0.05 -29.36 -33.18
CA LYS A 487 -0.18 -28.98 -34.58
C LYS A 487 -0.57 -27.50 -34.73
N ASN A 488 -1.13 -26.89 -33.68
CA ASN A 488 -1.57 -25.50 -33.59
C ASN A 488 -1.20 -24.90 -32.22
N ARG A 489 -0.93 -23.60 -32.16
CA ARG A 489 -0.73 -22.87 -30.89
C ARG A 489 -2.01 -22.89 -30.05
N LEU A 490 -1.90 -23.16 -28.75
CA LEU A 490 -3.04 -23.10 -27.83
C LEU A 490 -3.26 -21.66 -27.37
N LYS A 491 -4.52 -21.22 -27.35
CA LYS A 491 -4.90 -19.93 -26.76
C LYS A 491 -5.19 -20.08 -25.27
N ALA A 492 -4.67 -19.16 -24.46
CA ALA A 492 -5.08 -19.07 -23.08
C ALA A 492 -6.46 -18.43 -22.98
N GLY A 493 -7.06 -18.43 -21.78
CA GLY A 493 -8.30 -17.72 -21.53
C GLY A 493 -8.15 -16.22 -21.79
N VAL A 494 -9.26 -15.54 -22.11
CA VAL A 494 -9.24 -14.17 -22.64
C VAL A 494 -8.45 -13.21 -21.71
N GLY A 495 -8.70 -13.27 -20.40
CA GLY A 495 -8.00 -12.42 -19.44
C GLY A 495 -6.53 -12.82 -19.24
N VAL A 496 -6.20 -14.10 -19.32
CA VAL A 496 -4.82 -14.60 -19.27
C VAL A 496 -4.03 -14.16 -20.49
N GLU A 497 -4.62 -14.22 -21.68
CA GLU A 497 -4.02 -13.79 -22.93
C GLU A 497 -3.74 -12.28 -22.94
N ALA A 498 -4.68 -11.48 -22.41
CA ALA A 498 -4.51 -10.03 -22.26
C ALA A 498 -3.34 -9.69 -21.34
N ALA A 499 -3.25 -10.35 -20.18
CA ALA A 499 -2.17 -10.16 -19.22
C ALA A 499 -0.81 -10.56 -19.81
N HIS A 500 -0.73 -11.75 -20.41
CA HIS A 500 0.48 -12.28 -21.05
C HIS A 500 0.95 -11.37 -22.19
N SER A 501 0.05 -11.00 -23.10
CA SER A 501 0.35 -10.13 -24.23
C SER A 501 0.84 -8.77 -23.77
N HIS A 502 0.27 -8.21 -22.70
CA HIS A 502 0.72 -6.94 -22.16
C HIS A 502 2.12 -7.03 -21.57
N VAL A 503 2.45 -8.07 -20.81
CA VAL A 503 3.81 -8.30 -20.28
C VAL A 503 4.82 -8.45 -21.42
N ARG A 504 4.48 -9.19 -22.48
CA ARG A 504 5.35 -9.45 -23.63
C ARG A 504 5.63 -8.21 -24.50
N LYS A 505 4.90 -7.11 -24.33
CA LYS A 505 5.26 -5.80 -24.92
C LYS A 505 6.52 -5.18 -24.29
N TYR A 506 6.87 -5.59 -23.06
CA TYR A 506 7.94 -4.97 -22.27
C TYR A 506 9.08 -5.94 -21.91
N VAL A 507 8.76 -7.22 -21.79
CA VAL A 507 9.71 -8.28 -21.42
C VAL A 507 9.64 -9.44 -22.38
N ASP A 508 10.74 -9.65 -23.11
CA ASP A 508 10.90 -10.75 -24.05
C ASP A 508 10.97 -12.12 -23.36
N PHE A 509 10.71 -13.17 -24.12
CA PHE A 509 10.97 -14.54 -23.68
C PHE A 509 12.43 -14.71 -23.22
N LEU A 510 12.65 -15.46 -22.13
CA LEU A 510 13.99 -15.72 -21.62
C LEU A 510 14.58 -16.95 -22.31
N MET A 511 15.27 -16.74 -23.44
CA MET A 511 15.95 -17.83 -24.16
C MET A 511 17.30 -18.19 -23.51
N LYS A 512 18.10 -17.17 -23.20
CA LYS A 512 19.38 -17.27 -22.50
C LYS A 512 19.36 -16.39 -21.26
N ASP A 513 20.19 -16.72 -20.28
CA ASP A 513 20.31 -15.93 -19.06
C ASP A 513 20.67 -14.47 -19.38
N ARG A 514 19.99 -13.56 -18.69
CA ARG A 514 20.24 -12.11 -18.70
C ARG A 514 19.97 -11.53 -17.32
N GLN A 515 20.16 -10.24 -17.16
CA GLN A 515 19.88 -9.56 -15.90
C GLN A 515 18.37 -9.50 -15.61
N VAL A 516 17.84 -10.51 -14.93
CA VAL A 516 16.41 -10.66 -14.62
C VAL A 516 15.88 -9.53 -13.71
N SER A 517 16.74 -8.84 -12.94
CA SER A 517 16.31 -7.72 -12.11
C SER A 517 15.65 -6.59 -12.93
N LEU A 518 16.16 -6.33 -14.14
CA LEU A 518 15.58 -5.31 -15.03
C LEU A 518 14.20 -5.74 -15.57
N ASP A 519 14.00 -7.04 -15.77
CA ASP A 519 12.69 -7.57 -16.18
C ASP A 519 11.69 -7.51 -15.02
N ILE A 520 12.13 -7.80 -13.79
CA ILE A 520 11.31 -7.65 -12.58
C ILE A 520 10.88 -6.20 -12.41
N GLU A 521 11.80 -5.24 -12.53
CA GLU A 521 11.49 -3.80 -12.41
C GLU A 521 10.46 -3.35 -13.46
N LYS A 522 10.60 -3.83 -14.71
CA LYS A 522 9.63 -3.53 -15.77
C LYS A 522 8.24 -4.05 -15.43
N VAL A 523 8.12 -5.29 -14.98
CA VAL A 523 6.81 -5.87 -14.61
C VAL A 523 6.26 -5.22 -13.36
N GLU A 524 7.09 -4.97 -12.34
CA GLU A 524 6.69 -4.24 -11.14
C GLU A 524 6.09 -2.87 -11.51
N LYS A 525 6.68 -2.16 -12.47
CA LYS A 525 6.12 -0.90 -12.97
C LYS A 525 4.72 -1.04 -13.56
N LEU A 526 4.44 -2.10 -14.32
CA LEU A 526 3.10 -2.37 -14.88
C LEU A 526 2.03 -2.60 -13.78
N LEU A 527 2.47 -3.09 -12.62
CA LEU A 527 1.63 -3.28 -11.44
C LEU A 527 1.43 -1.96 -10.68
N ILE A 528 2.47 -1.11 -10.60
CA ILE A 528 2.41 0.21 -9.93
C ILE A 528 1.50 1.17 -10.71
N ASP A 529 1.70 1.28 -12.02
CA ASP A 529 0.97 2.22 -12.87
C ASP A 529 -0.44 1.75 -13.24
N GLY A 530 -0.80 0.52 -12.85
CA GLY A 530 -2.11 -0.09 -13.11
C GLY A 530 -2.34 -0.48 -14.57
N SER A 531 -1.34 -0.37 -15.44
CA SER A 531 -1.49 -0.68 -16.87
C SER A 531 -1.80 -2.15 -17.13
N LEU A 532 -1.26 -3.07 -16.32
CA LEU A 532 -1.60 -4.49 -16.41
C LEU A 532 -3.07 -4.75 -16.07
N LEU A 533 -3.53 -4.20 -14.94
CA LEU A 533 -4.92 -4.37 -14.49
C LEU A 533 -5.88 -3.80 -15.54
N LYS A 534 -5.59 -2.59 -16.02
CA LYS A 534 -6.39 -1.94 -17.07
C LYS A 534 -6.42 -2.77 -18.36
N ALA A 535 -5.27 -3.25 -18.84
CA ALA A 535 -5.21 -4.05 -20.06
C ALA A 535 -6.07 -5.33 -19.99
N VAL A 536 -6.21 -5.91 -18.80
CA VAL A 536 -7.08 -7.08 -18.58
C VAL A 536 -8.55 -6.65 -18.45
N GLU A 537 -8.85 -5.63 -17.65
CA GLU A 537 -10.23 -5.15 -17.46
C GLU A 537 -10.84 -4.55 -18.74
N ASP A 538 -10.03 -4.02 -19.65
CA ASP A 538 -10.48 -3.55 -20.97
C ASP A 538 -11.00 -4.73 -21.84
N GLU A 539 -10.51 -5.95 -21.64
CA GLU A 539 -10.90 -7.15 -22.41
C GLU A 539 -12.04 -7.93 -21.75
N ILE A 540 -12.03 -8.09 -20.43
CA ILE A 540 -13.00 -8.94 -19.70
C ILE A 540 -13.95 -8.19 -18.77
N GLY A 541 -13.86 -6.86 -18.72
CA GLY A 541 -14.60 -6.02 -17.78
C GLY A 541 -13.94 -5.93 -16.40
N PRO A 542 -14.51 -5.11 -15.48
CA PRO A 542 -13.92 -4.85 -14.19
C PRO A 542 -13.88 -6.09 -13.29
N LEU A 543 -12.74 -6.30 -12.62
CA LEU A 543 -12.58 -7.34 -11.61
C LEU A 543 -13.10 -6.89 -10.24
N ASN A 544 -13.52 -7.84 -9.43
CA ASN A 544 -14.11 -7.63 -8.09
C ASN A 544 -13.08 -7.52 -6.96
#